data_AF-A0A1M7HNF3-F1
#
_entry.id   AF-A0A1M7HNF3-F1
#
_cell.length_a   1.000
_cell.length_b   1.000
_cell.length_c   1.000
_cell.angle_alpha   90.00
_cell.angle_beta   90.00
_cell.angle_gamma   90.00
#
_symmetry.space_group_name_H-M   'P 1'
#
loop_
_entity.id
_entity.type
_entity.pdbx_description
1 polymer ?
#
loop_
_entity_poly.entity_id
_entity_poly.type
_entity_poly.pdbx_seq_one_letter_code
_entity_poly.pdbx_strand_id
1 'polypeptide(L)'
;MKQKSKIFGLLIVASIAIFVLYGQFRNLRFEKDLKEHGKITIGKIDSIQEFPKRNYIHVSYYINGKKYNSFESGLHKNISKENIGEFFKLKYLKNSPEIVRGIYSQRIIDTATILKSGFSITEIK
;
A
#
# COMPACT_ATOMS: atom_id res chain seq x y z
N MET A 1 -48.51 -2.93 5.65
CA MET A 1 -47.36 -2.28 4.96
C MET A 1 -46.26 -1.79 5.90
N LYS A 2 -46.57 -1.05 6.99
CA LYS A 2 -45.55 -0.46 7.90
C LYS A 2 -44.61 -1.45 8.62
N GLN A 3 -45.03 -2.70 8.87
CA GLN A 3 -44.18 -3.68 9.56
C GLN A 3 -43.18 -4.35 8.60
N LYS A 4 -43.60 -4.62 7.35
CA LYS A 4 -42.73 -5.13 6.28
C LYS A 4 -41.65 -4.10 5.89
N SER A 5 -41.96 -2.80 5.93
CA SER A 5 -40.96 -1.74 5.67
C SER A 5 -39.91 -1.62 6.78
N LYS A 6 -40.27 -1.86 8.05
CA LYS A 6 -39.31 -1.88 9.17
C LYS A 6 -38.34 -3.07 9.07
N ILE A 7 -38.83 -4.25 8.71
CA ILE A 7 -38.00 -5.45 8.48
C ILE A 7 -37.05 -5.23 7.30
N PHE A 8 -37.56 -4.65 6.20
CA PHE A 8 -36.73 -4.34 5.03
C PHE A 8 -35.62 -3.31 5.36
N GLY A 9 -35.93 -2.29 6.16
CA GLY A 9 -34.92 -1.34 6.65
C GLY A 9 -33.85 -2.01 7.50
N LEU A 10 -34.24 -2.93 8.39
CA LEU A 10 -33.29 -3.71 9.21
C LEU A 10 -32.34 -4.55 8.35
N LEU A 11 -32.85 -5.20 7.30
CA LEU A 11 -32.05 -6.01 6.37
C LEU A 11 -31.01 -5.18 5.62
N ILE A 12 -31.37 -3.96 5.19
CA ILE A 12 -30.42 -3.05 4.54
C ILE A 12 -29.30 -2.66 5.51
N VAL A 13 -29.64 -2.29 6.74
CA VAL A 13 -28.64 -1.91 7.76
C VAL A 13 -27.72 -3.10 8.10
N ALA A 14 -28.28 -4.30 8.24
CA ALA A 14 -27.51 -5.52 8.48
C ALA A 14 -26.55 -5.82 7.32
N SER A 15 -27.00 -5.67 6.08
CA SER A 15 -26.17 -5.85 4.88
C SER A 15 -25.00 -4.88 4.84
N ILE A 16 -25.25 -3.59 5.13
CA ILE A 16 -24.20 -2.56 5.22
C ILE A 16 -23.20 -2.90 6.33
N ALA A 17 -23.68 -3.31 7.51
CA ALA A 17 -22.81 -3.69 8.62
C ALA A 17 -21.91 -4.88 8.27
N ILE A 18 -22.45 -5.91 7.61
CA ILE A 18 -21.67 -7.07 7.13
C ILE A 18 -20.60 -6.61 6.12
N PHE A 19 -20.94 -5.72 5.19
CA PHE A 19 -20.00 -5.21 4.21
C PHE A 19 -18.84 -4.43 4.86
N VAL A 20 -19.14 -3.59 5.85
CA VAL A 20 -18.13 -2.85 6.62
C VAL A 20 -17.22 -3.80 7.39
N LEU A 21 -17.79 -4.79 8.08
CA LEU A 21 -17.01 -5.80 8.81
C LEU A 21 -16.11 -6.61 7.88
N TYR A 22 -16.63 -7.04 6.73
CA TYR A 22 -15.86 -7.76 5.72
C TYR A 22 -14.65 -6.95 5.23
N GLY A 23 -14.83 -5.65 4.97
CA GLY A 23 -13.73 -4.76 4.61
C GLY A 23 -12.63 -4.69 5.67
N GLN A 24 -13.00 -4.59 6.95
CA GLN A 24 -12.04 -4.56 8.07
C GLN A 24 -11.29 -5.88 8.21
N PHE A 25 -12.00 -7.02 8.17
CA PHE A 25 -11.37 -8.35 8.24
C PHE A 25 -10.40 -8.59 7.09
N ARG A 26 -10.77 -8.19 5.86
CA ARG A 26 -9.90 -8.30 4.70
C ARG A 26 -8.62 -7.50 4.87
N ASN A 27 -8.71 -6.27 5.38
CA ASN A 27 -7.53 -5.43 5.63
C ASN A 27 -6.58 -6.06 6.66
N LEU A 28 -7.12 -6.57 7.77
CA LEU A 28 -6.32 -7.25 8.80
C LEU A 28 -5.61 -8.51 8.25
N ARG A 29 -6.27 -9.25 7.36
CA ARG A 29 -5.66 -10.42 6.72
C ARG A 29 -4.49 -10.03 5.83
N PHE A 30 -4.62 -8.97 5.03
CA PHE A 30 -3.53 -8.48 4.20
C PHE A 30 -2.32 -8.02 5.02
N GLU A 31 -2.52 -7.33 6.12
CA GLU A 31 -1.41 -6.94 7.01
C GLU A 31 -0.67 -8.16 7.57
N LYS A 32 -1.42 -9.21 7.97
CA LYS A 32 -0.82 -10.47 8.43
C LYS A 32 -0.06 -11.18 7.32
N ASP A 33 -0.69 -11.34 6.15
CA ASP A 33 -0.09 -12.00 4.99
C ASP A 33 1.19 -11.26 4.57
N LEU A 34 1.20 -9.92 4.60
CA LEU A 34 2.35 -9.10 4.21
C LEU A 34 3.46 -9.14 5.27
N LYS A 35 3.11 -9.36 6.54
CA LYS A 35 4.07 -9.60 7.62
C LYS A 35 4.75 -10.97 7.49
N GLU A 36 3.97 -12.02 7.22
CA GLU A 36 4.42 -13.42 7.23
C GLU A 36 4.99 -13.89 5.88
N HIS A 37 4.42 -13.41 4.78
CA HIS A 37 4.73 -13.85 3.41
C HIS A 37 5.18 -12.73 2.47
N GLY A 38 5.27 -11.49 2.98
CA GLY A 38 5.71 -10.34 2.20
C GLY A 38 7.14 -10.52 1.68
N LYS A 39 7.30 -10.39 0.37
CA LYS A 39 8.61 -10.37 -0.28
C LYS A 39 9.17 -8.96 -0.28
N ILE A 40 10.49 -8.85 -0.22
CA ILE A 40 11.19 -7.56 -0.20
C ILE A 40 11.65 -7.21 -1.62
N THR A 41 11.44 -5.96 -2.00
CA THR A 41 12.03 -5.32 -3.17
C THR A 41 12.44 -3.89 -2.80
N ILE A 42 12.90 -3.11 -3.77
CA ILE A 42 13.14 -1.68 -3.64
C ILE A 42 12.00 -0.95 -4.35
N GLY A 43 11.44 0.05 -3.67
CA GLY A 43 10.47 0.98 -4.24
C GLY A 43 10.99 2.40 -4.21
N LYS A 44 10.58 3.19 -5.20
CA LYS A 44 10.77 4.64 -5.28
C LYS A 44 9.50 5.32 -4.83
N ILE A 45 9.60 6.38 -4.03
CA ILE A 45 8.46 7.24 -3.74
C ILE A 45 8.23 8.16 -4.94
N ASP A 46 7.09 8.00 -5.62
CA ASP A 46 6.76 8.82 -6.79
C ASP A 46 6.03 10.11 -6.39
N SER A 47 5.12 10.01 -5.41
CA SER A 47 4.39 11.18 -4.89
C SER A 47 3.79 10.89 -3.53
N ILE A 48 3.49 11.95 -2.79
CA ILE A 48 2.83 11.89 -1.48
C ILE A 48 1.63 12.82 -1.50
N GLN A 49 0.45 12.26 -1.23
CA GLN A 49 -0.79 13.03 -1.06
C GLN A 49 -1.12 13.12 0.42
N GLU A 50 -1.11 14.34 0.96
CA GLU A 50 -1.37 14.61 2.37
C GLU A 50 -2.83 15.03 2.54
N PHE A 51 -3.57 14.30 3.38
CA PHE A 51 -4.92 14.68 3.80
C PHE A 51 -4.94 14.85 5.33
N PRO A 52 -5.88 15.64 5.89
CA PRO A 52 -5.92 15.94 7.33
C PRO A 52 -5.93 14.71 8.26
N LYS A 53 -6.37 13.54 7.77
CA LYS A 53 -6.46 12.30 8.55
C LYS A 53 -5.53 11.18 8.09
N ARG A 54 -4.96 11.26 6.89
CA ARG A 54 -4.14 10.19 6.27
C ARG A 54 -3.22 10.74 5.19
N ASN A 55 -2.05 10.13 5.06
CA ASN A 55 -1.19 10.35 3.90
C ASN A 55 -1.26 9.12 2.99
N TYR A 56 -1.22 9.36 1.69
CA TYR A 56 -1.07 8.31 0.68
C TYR A 56 0.31 8.45 0.04
N ILE A 57 1.10 7.40 0.12
CA ILE A 57 2.43 7.35 -0.48
C ILE A 57 2.32 6.49 -1.73
N HIS A 58 2.48 7.12 -2.88
CA HIS A 58 2.53 6.43 -4.16
C HIS A 58 3.95 5.96 -4.42
N VAL A 59 4.09 4.69 -4.76
CA VAL A 59 5.38 4.06 -4.98
C VAL A 59 5.39 3.30 -6.30
N SER A 60 6.54 3.35 -6.97
CA SER A 60 6.86 2.50 -8.09
C SER A 60 7.93 1.50 -7.69
N TYR A 61 7.85 0.29 -8.22
CA TYR A 61 8.83 -0.76 -7.97
C TYR A 61 8.78 -1.77 -9.10
N TYR A 62 9.78 -2.65 -9.15
CA TYR A 62 9.90 -3.66 -10.19
C TYR A 62 9.87 -5.08 -9.58
N ILE A 63 9.21 -5.99 -10.28
CA ILE A 63 9.27 -7.43 -10.01
C ILE A 63 9.53 -8.13 -11.34
N ASN A 64 10.65 -8.86 -11.42
CA ASN A 64 11.05 -9.59 -12.63
C ASN A 64 11.05 -8.71 -13.88
N GLY A 65 11.55 -7.47 -13.77
CA GLY A 65 11.62 -6.49 -14.88
C GLY A 65 10.30 -5.80 -15.23
N LYS A 66 9.16 -6.20 -14.64
CA LYS A 66 7.88 -5.51 -14.81
C LYS A 66 7.71 -4.41 -13.75
N LYS A 67 7.39 -3.19 -14.19
CA LYS A 67 7.06 -2.06 -13.32
C LYS A 67 5.66 -2.23 -12.73
N TYR A 68 5.53 -1.94 -11.45
CA TYR A 68 4.29 -1.87 -10.71
C TYR A 68 4.21 -0.51 -10.02
N ASN A 69 2.99 0.04 -10.02
CA ASN A 69 2.67 1.25 -9.29
C ASN A 69 1.65 0.86 -8.22
N SER A 70 1.88 1.28 -6.99
CA SER A 70 0.99 1.00 -5.88
C SER A 70 0.95 2.19 -4.95
N PHE A 71 0.05 2.16 -3.98
CA PHE A 71 0.00 3.16 -2.95
C PHE A 71 -0.25 2.50 -1.62
N GLU A 72 0.26 3.11 -0.56
CA GLU A 72 -0.13 2.77 0.79
C GLU A 72 -0.72 3.97 1.50
N SER A 73 -1.64 3.69 2.42
CA SER A 73 -2.25 4.70 3.27
C SER A 73 -1.87 4.43 4.72
N GLY A 74 -1.55 5.49 5.47
CA GLY A 74 -1.16 5.35 6.86
C GLY A 74 -0.68 6.64 7.49
N LEU A 75 -0.44 6.57 8.80
CA LEU A 75 0.24 7.61 9.57
C LEU A 75 1.74 7.36 9.49
N HIS A 76 2.34 7.74 8.35
CA HIS A 76 3.77 7.62 8.14
C HIS A 76 4.47 8.82 8.76
N LYS A 77 4.81 8.72 10.05
CA LYS A 77 5.42 9.84 10.82
C LYS A 77 6.77 10.29 10.28
N ASN A 78 7.47 9.42 9.54
CA ASN A 78 8.86 9.64 9.12
C ASN A 78 8.98 9.84 7.61
N ILE A 79 7.87 10.05 6.90
CA ILE A 79 7.87 10.35 5.46
C ILE A 79 7.17 11.68 5.21
N SER A 80 7.87 12.57 4.52
CA SER A 80 7.39 13.86 4.07
C SER A 80 7.64 14.02 2.56
N LYS A 81 7.13 15.13 1.99
CA LYS A 81 7.34 15.48 0.58
C LYS A 81 8.82 15.54 0.16
N GLU A 82 9.74 15.73 1.09
CA GLU A 82 11.18 15.73 0.83
C GLU A 82 11.71 14.35 0.42
N ASN A 83 11.01 13.27 0.79
CA ASN A 83 11.39 11.90 0.43
C ASN A 83 10.93 11.49 -0.99
N ILE A 84 10.27 12.38 -1.74
CA ILE A 84 9.89 12.10 -3.12
C ILE A 84 11.14 11.88 -3.96
N GLY A 85 11.15 10.81 -4.74
CA GLY A 85 12.31 10.36 -5.52
C GLY A 85 13.26 9.44 -4.76
N GLU A 86 13.16 9.35 -3.44
CA GLU A 86 14.01 8.47 -2.65
C GLU A 86 13.58 7.00 -2.74
N PHE A 87 14.55 6.12 -2.54
CA PHE A 87 14.38 4.67 -2.63
C PHE A 87 14.37 4.05 -1.23
N PHE A 88 13.44 3.14 -1.00
CA PHE A 88 13.29 2.43 0.27
C PHE A 88 13.05 0.94 0.03
N LYS A 89 13.29 0.13 1.06
CA LYS A 89 12.78 -1.24 1.03
C LYS A 89 11.25 -1.22 1.02
N LEU A 90 10.69 -2.05 0.17
CA LEU A 90 9.26 -2.21 0.00
C LEU A 90 8.92 -3.69 0.16
N LYS A 91 7.94 -4.01 1.01
CA LYS A 91 7.33 -5.33 1.04
C LYS A 91 6.15 -5.36 0.09
N TYR A 92 5.97 -6.48 -0.60
CA TYR A 92 4.82 -6.74 -1.47
C TYR A 92 4.35 -8.18 -1.33
N LEU A 93 3.08 -8.44 -1.67
CA LEU A 93 2.55 -9.80 -1.76
C LEU A 93 2.72 -10.36 -3.17
N LYS A 94 3.32 -11.55 -3.31
CA LYS A 94 3.56 -12.15 -4.64
C LYS A 94 2.26 -12.36 -5.44
N ASN A 95 1.18 -12.76 -4.75
CA ASN A 95 -0.11 -13.05 -5.37
C ASN A 95 -0.98 -11.79 -5.56
N SER A 96 -0.60 -10.69 -4.92
CA SER A 96 -1.30 -9.40 -4.95
C SER A 96 -0.27 -8.27 -4.90
N PRO A 97 0.52 -8.06 -5.97
CA PRO A 97 1.62 -7.09 -5.96
C PRO A 97 1.16 -5.68 -5.56
N GLU A 98 -0.08 -5.30 -5.91
CA GLU A 98 -0.71 -4.04 -5.55
C GLU A 98 -0.74 -3.74 -4.05
N ILE A 99 -0.63 -4.77 -3.20
CA ILE A 99 -0.60 -4.63 -1.75
C ILE A 99 0.86 -4.53 -1.31
N VAL A 100 1.23 -3.34 -0.86
CA VAL A 100 2.60 -2.99 -0.48
C VAL A 100 2.70 -2.41 0.92
N ARG A 101 3.88 -2.53 1.51
CA ARG A 101 4.27 -1.83 2.75
C ARG A 101 5.71 -1.33 2.68
N GLY A 102 5.90 -0.02 2.73
CA GLY A 102 7.21 0.61 2.80
C GLY A 102 7.87 0.40 4.15
N ILE A 103 9.16 0.06 4.14
CA ILE A 103 10.02 0.03 5.33
C ILE A 103 10.84 1.32 5.32
N TYR A 104 10.20 2.42 5.68
CA TYR A 104 10.75 3.77 5.55
C TYR A 104 11.91 4.10 6.50
N SER A 105 12.19 3.24 7.48
CA SER A 105 13.43 3.31 8.26
C SER A 105 14.67 2.82 7.50
N GLN A 106 14.49 2.16 6.35
CA GLN A 106 15.56 1.55 5.56
C GLN A 106 15.64 2.19 4.16
N ARG A 107 16.15 3.42 4.13
CA ARG A 107 16.48 4.12 2.88
C ARG A 107 17.62 3.39 2.16
N ILE A 108 17.49 3.28 0.84
CA ILE A 108 18.51 2.73 -0.05
C ILE A 108 19.11 3.86 -0.87
N ILE A 109 20.43 4.00 -0.81
CA ILE A 109 21.21 5.01 -1.56
C ILE A 109 22.15 4.31 -2.56
N ASP A 110 22.42 3.01 -2.35
CA ASP A 110 23.31 2.26 -3.23
C ASP A 110 22.70 2.06 -4.63
N THR A 111 23.25 2.80 -5.58
CA THR A 111 22.87 2.77 -7.00
C THR A 111 22.91 1.35 -7.58
N ALA A 112 23.91 0.53 -7.21
CA ALA A 112 24.03 -0.83 -7.73
C ALA A 112 22.85 -1.71 -7.30
N THR A 113 22.43 -1.61 -6.03
CA THR A 113 21.26 -2.33 -5.52
C THR A 113 19.97 -1.82 -6.18
N ILE A 114 19.84 -0.51 -6.37
CA ILE A 114 18.67 0.09 -7.05
C ILE A 114 18.58 -0.40 -8.51
N LEU A 115 19.68 -0.39 -9.26
CA LEU A 115 19.73 -0.93 -10.63
C LEU A 115 19.39 -2.43 -10.68
N LYS A 116 19.95 -3.23 -9.76
CA LYS A 116 19.64 -4.67 -9.66
C LYS A 116 18.17 -4.95 -9.38
N SER A 117 17.47 -4.03 -8.74
CA SER A 117 16.03 -4.19 -8.47
C SER A 117 15.15 -3.92 -9.69
N GLY A 118 15.71 -3.38 -10.78
CA GLY A 118 15.03 -3.19 -12.07
C GLY A 118 14.86 -1.74 -12.51
N PHE A 119 15.26 -0.77 -11.68
CA PHE A 119 15.26 0.64 -12.07
C PHE A 119 16.35 0.94 -13.10
N SER A 120 16.05 1.89 -13.97
CA SER A 120 17.01 2.45 -14.92
C SER A 120 17.85 3.57 -14.31
N ILE A 121 19.01 3.86 -14.90
CA ILE A 121 19.86 4.96 -14.46
C ILE A 121 19.17 6.33 -14.59
N THR A 122 18.24 6.46 -15.53
CA THR A 122 17.40 7.65 -15.74
C THR A 122 16.34 7.82 -14.66
N GLU A 123 15.99 6.77 -13.93
CA GLU A 123 15.04 6.85 -12.80
C GLU A 123 15.73 7.15 -11.46
N ILE A 124 17.05 7.00 -11.40
CA ILE A 124 17.88 7.25 -10.20
C ILE A 124 18.37 8.71 -10.15
N LYS A 125 18.65 9.29 -11.33
CA LYS A 125 19.03 10.70 -11.49
C LYS A 125 17.83 11.63 -11.38
#